data_AF-A0A524J7C2-F1
#
_entry.id   AF-A0A524J7C2-F1
#
_cell.length_a   1.000
_cell.length_b   1.000
_cell.length_c   1.000
_cell.angle_alpha   90.00
_cell.angle_beta   90.00
_cell.angle_gamma   90.00
#
_symmetry.space_group_name_H-M   'P 1'
#
loop_
_entity.id
_entity.type
_entity.pdbx_description
1 polymer ?
#
loop_
_entity_poly.entity_id
_entity_poly.type
_entity_poly.pdbx_seq_one_letter_code
_entity_poly.pdbx_strand_id
1 'polypeptide(L)' 'MEPRTGDRVRCATGIDGLDTILYGGIPTDNTVILTGSCGTGKTSLALEFLIHGALNNENSLFISVTENSEKLLANI' A
#
# COMPACT_ATOMS: atom_id res chain seq x y z
N MET A 1 -21.27 -0.02 20.87
CA MET A 1 -20.07 0.70 21.32
C MET A 1 -19.12 0.76 20.14
N GLU A 2 -18.62 1.94 19.75
CA GLU A 2 -17.64 2.03 18.67
C GLU A 2 -16.32 1.34 19.07
N PRO A 3 -15.65 0.63 18.15
CA PRO A 3 -14.38 -0.01 18.45
C PRO A 3 -13.33 1.04 18.85
N ARG A 4 -12.59 0.77 19.92
CA ARG A 4 -11.42 1.58 20.30
C ARG A 4 -10.40 1.51 19.17
N THR A 5 -9.66 2.60 18.93
CA THR A 5 -8.69 2.76 17.83
C THR A 5 -7.65 1.62 17.69
N GLY A 6 -7.51 0.73 18.68
CA GLY A 6 -6.62 -0.44 18.66
C GLY A 6 -7.19 -1.74 18.06
N ASP A 7 -8.51 -1.90 17.96
CA ASP A 7 -9.15 -3.19 17.60
C ASP A 7 -9.65 -3.25 16.14
N ARG A 8 -9.05 -2.47 15.25
CA ARG A 8 -9.41 -2.50 13.82
C ARG A 8 -8.74 -3.68 13.14
N VAL A 9 -9.48 -4.34 12.26
CA VAL A 9 -8.91 -5.29 11.30
C VAL A 9 -7.84 -4.56 10.48
N ARG A 10 -6.72 -5.23 10.21
CA ARG A 10 -5.59 -4.68 9.47
C ARG A 10 -5.33 -5.50 8.22
N CYS A 11 -5.00 -4.80 7.15
CA CYS A 11 -4.50 -5.33 5.90
C CYS A 11 -2.96 -5.31 5.97
N ALA A 12 -2.34 -6.49 5.97
CA ALA A 12 -0.91 -6.62 5.89
C ALA A 12 -0.42 -6.07 4.55
N THR A 13 0.65 -5.28 4.56
CA THR A 13 1.22 -4.73 3.33
C THR A 13 2.09 -5.72 2.58
N GLY A 14 2.57 -6.76 3.27
CA GLY A 14 3.52 -7.73 2.74
C GLY A 14 4.95 -7.17 2.63
N ILE A 15 5.17 -5.89 2.94
CA ILE A 15 6.46 -5.23 2.85
C ILE A 15 7.24 -5.47 4.13
N ASP A 16 8.43 -6.06 4.00
CA ASP A 16 9.28 -6.40 5.15
C ASP A 16 9.61 -5.15 5.98
N GLY A 17 9.58 -5.30 7.31
CA GLY A 17 9.73 -4.24 8.28
C GLY A 17 8.54 -3.27 8.39
N LEU A 18 7.84 -2.94 7.31
CA LEU A 18 6.72 -1.98 7.33
C LEU A 18 5.54 -2.50 8.15
N ASP A 19 5.16 -3.76 7.97
CA ASP A 19 4.08 -4.37 8.76
C ASP A 19 4.41 -4.42 10.25
N THR A 20 5.69 -4.56 10.60
CA THR A 20 6.12 -4.49 12.01
C THR A 20 5.93 -3.08 12.57
N ILE A 21 6.34 -2.05 11.83
CA ILE A 21 6.20 -0.64 12.23
C ILE A 21 4.72 -0.26 12.36
N LEU A 22 3.86 -0.81 11.49
CA LEU A 22 2.42 -0.54 11.47
C LEU A 22 1.60 -1.46 12.38
N TYR A 23 2.25 -2.34 13.15
CA TYR A 23 1.59 -3.31 14.04
C TYR A 23 0.61 -4.25 13.31
N GLY A 24 1.08 -4.88 12.23
CA GLY A 24 0.30 -5.82 11.41
C GLY A 24 -0.32 -5.20 10.15
N GLY A 25 0.09 -3.99 9.78
CA GLY A 25 -0.30 -3.34 8.53
C GLY A 25 -1.32 -2.20 8.67
N ILE A 26 -1.91 -1.82 7.55
CA ILE A 26 -2.80 -0.66 7.43
C ILE A 26 -4.19 -1.04 7.95
N PRO A 27 -4.85 -0.22 8.81
CA PRO A 27 -6.24 -0.46 9.19
C PRO A 27 -7.15 -0.57 7.97
N THR A 28 -8.03 -1.58 7.93
CA THR A 28 -8.99 -1.74 6.83
C THR A 28 -9.96 -0.56 6.75
N ASP A 29 -10.57 -0.36 5.58
CA ASP A 29 -11.52 0.72 5.30
C ASP A 29 -10.98 2.12 5.61
N ASN A 30 -9.68 2.32 5.35
CA ASN A 30 -8.99 3.55 5.66
C ASN A 30 -8.27 4.14 4.44
N THR A 31 -8.15 5.47 4.42
CA THR A 31 -7.37 6.19 3.42
C THR A 31 -6.01 6.56 4.00
N VAL A 32 -4.92 6.20 3.33
CA VAL A 32 -3.55 6.51 3.74
C VAL A 32 -2.91 7.47 2.75
N ILE A 33 -2.24 8.50 3.26
CA ILE A 33 -1.45 9.43 2.46
C ILE A 33 0.02 9.06 2.59
N LEU A 34 0.66 8.73 1.47
CA LEU A 34 2.10 8.50 1.39
C LEU A 34 2.79 9.78 0.90
N THR A 35 3.63 10.38 1.75
CA THR A 35 4.32 11.64 1.46
C THR A 35 5.84 11.50 1.57
N GLY A 36 6.57 12.31 0.81
CA GLY A 36 8.04 12.29 0.76
C GLY A 36 8.58 12.98 -0.49
N SER A 37 9.85 13.39 -0.45
CA SER A 37 10.56 14.06 -1.55
C SER A 37 10.60 13.22 -2.84
N CYS A 38 11.00 13.83 -3.97
CA CYS A 38 11.21 13.10 -5.21
C CYS A 38 12.25 11.97 -5.01
N GLY A 39 12.01 10.80 -5.61
CA GLY A 39 12.93 9.66 -5.52
C GLY A 39 12.90 8.85 -4.22
N THR A 40 12.05 9.18 -3.24
CA THR A 40 11.95 8.42 -1.97
C THR A 40 11.17 7.10 -2.06
N GLY A 41 10.89 6.60 -3.27
CA GLY A 41 10.25 5.30 -3.46
C GLY A 41 8.72 5.25 -3.26
N LYS A 42 8.01 6.40 -3.29
CA LYS A 42 6.55 6.43 -3.07
C LYS A 42 5.77 5.53 -4.04
N THR A 43 6.05 5.67 -5.34
CA THR A 43 5.41 4.86 -6.37
C THR A 43 5.74 3.39 -6.20
N SER A 44 7.01 3.07 -5.91
CA SER A 44 7.47 1.70 -5.67
C SER A 44 6.75 1.06 -4.47
N LEU A 45 6.65 1.77 -3.34
CA LEU A 45 5.94 1.27 -2.16
C LEU A 45 4.46 1.02 -2.45
N ALA A 46 3.81 1.95 -3.17
CA ALA A 46 2.41 1.78 -3.56
C ALA A 46 2.20 0.57 -4.48
N LEU A 47 3.10 0.35 -5.45
CA LEU A 47 3.03 -0.80 -6.35
C LEU A 47 3.31 -2.11 -5.62
N GLU A 48 4.32 -2.14 -4.75
CA GLU A 48 4.65 -3.34 -3.96
C GLU A 48 3.47 -3.78 -3.09
N PHE A 49 2.78 -2.83 -2.45
CA PHE A 49 1.56 -3.09 -1.70
C PHE A 49 0.47 -3.74 -2.57
N LEU A 50 0.22 -3.19 -3.77
CA LEU A 50 -0.77 -3.73 -4.69
C LEU A 50 -0.35 -5.11 -5.27
N ILE A 51 0.93 -5.32 -5.54
CA ILE A 51 1.46 -6.60 -6.03
C ILE A 51 1.29 -7.67 -4.96
N HIS A 52 1.65 -7.39 -3.70
CA HIS A 52 1.41 -8.32 -2.59
C HIS A 52 -0.07 -8.60 -2.38
N GLY A 53 -0.94 -7.58 -2.47
CA GLY A 53 -2.39 -7.77 -2.47
C GLY A 53 -2.83 -8.73 -3.58
N ALA A 54 -2.42 -8.48 -4.82
CA ALA A 54 -2.75 -9.31 -5.97
C ALA A 54 -2.25 -10.77 -5.83
N LEU A 55 -1.04 -10.98 -5.31
CA LEU A 55 -0.49 -12.31 -5.03
C LEU A 55 -1.29 -13.06 -3.95
N ASN A 56 -1.94 -12.33 -3.05
CA ASN A 56 -2.87 -12.86 -2.04
C ASN A 56 -4.33 -12.96 -2.54
N ASN A 57 -4.57 -12.81 -3.84
CA ASN A 57 -5.90 -12.80 -4.48
C ASN A 57 -6.79 -11.62 -4.08
N GLU A 58 -6.20 -10.48 -3.70
CA GLU A 58 -6.93 -9.23 -3.47
C GLU A 58 -7.02 -8.40 -4.75
N ASN A 59 -8.16 -7.74 -4.96
CA ASN A 59 -8.36 -6.86 -6.10
C ASN A 59 -7.58 -5.56 -5.91
N SER A 60 -6.71 -5.23 -6.86
CA SER A 60 -5.84 -4.05 -6.80
C SER A 60 -6.08 -3.11 -7.97
N LEU A 61 -6.02 -1.79 -7.72
CA LEU A 61 -6.15 -0.76 -8.74
C LEU A 61 -5.10 0.33 -8.52
N PHE A 62 -4.29 0.57 -9.54
CA PHE A 62 -3.37 1.70 -9.58
C PHE A 62 -3.88 2.76 -10.56
N ILE A 63 -4.07 4.00 -10.08
CA ILE A 63 -4.47 5.12 -10.92
C ILE A 63 -3.31 6.12 -10.96
N SER A 64 -2.80 6.40 -12.16
CA SER A 64 -1.76 7.39 -12.40
C SER A 64 -2.32 8.57 -13.18
N VAL A 65 -1.94 9.78 -12.78
CA VAL A 65 -2.22 11.03 -13.53
C VAL A 65 -0.97 11.64 -14.17
N THR A 66 0.21 11.09 -13.90
CA THR A 66 1.51 11.67 -14.30
C THR A 66 2.32 10.79 -15.23
N GLU A 67 2.12 9.47 -15.18
CA GLU A 67 2.92 8.48 -15.91
C GLU A 67 2.04 7.46 -16.62
N ASN A 68 2.39 7.12 -17.86
CA ASN A 68 1.68 6.13 -18.67
C ASN A 68 1.92 4.71 -18.12
N SER A 69 0.90 3.85 -18.22
CA SER A 69 0.94 2.46 -17.75
C SER A 69 2.10 1.63 -18.32
N GLU A 70 2.44 1.79 -19.60
CA GLU A 70 3.53 1.02 -20.23
C GLU A 70 4.87 1.32 -19.57
N LYS A 71 5.14 2.61 -19.33
CA LYS A 71 6.37 3.06 -18.68
C LYS A 71 6.42 2.62 -17.22
N LEU A 72 5.28 2.61 -16.55
CA LEU A 72 5.18 2.17 -15.16
C LEU A 72 5.43 0.66 -15.03
N LEU A 73 4.87 -0.15 -15.93
CA LEU A 73 5.07 -1.61 -15.96
C LEU A 73 6.53 -1.99 -16.26
N ALA A 74 7.28 -1.15 -16.99
CA ALA A 74 8.70 -1.40 -17.22
C ALA A 74 9.59 -1.25 -15.98
N ASN A 75 9.06 -0.67 -14.89
CA ASN A 75 9.78 -0.48 -13.62
C ASN A 75 9.45 -1.57 -12.58
N ILE A 76 8.59 -2.53 -12.93
CA ILE A 76 8.16 -3.64 -12.08
C ILE A 76 8.97 -4.88 -12.43
#